data_AF-A0A562SWZ0-F1
#
_entry.id   AF-A0A562SWZ0-F1
#
_cell.length_a   1.000
_cell.length_b   1.000
_cell.length_c   1.000
_cell.angle_alpha   90.00
_cell.angle_beta   90.00
_cell.angle_gamma   90.00
#
_symmetry.space_group_name_H-M   'P 1'
#
loop_
_entity.id
_entity.type
_entity.pdbx_description
1 polymer ?
#
loop_
_entity_poly.entity_id
_entity_poly.type
_entity_poly.pdbx_seq_one_letter_code
_entity_poly.pdbx_strand_id
1 'polypeptide(L)'
;MREHLRTALGKQISLEDGSHYHYVVTQVEVNNALGAIVAVLDEFLITDEAGNVYKLHKTKEGNWYDFEAEKSGGQPSVLQRLKRAIDNQFKQITE
;
A
#
# COMPACT_ATOMS: atom_id res chain seq x y z
N MET A 1 -8.34 28.59 -4.63
CA MET A 1 -7.49 27.47 -4.19
C MET A 1 -8.34 26.53 -3.36
N ARG A 2 -8.76 25.40 -3.93
CA ARG A 2 -9.52 24.36 -3.24
C ARG A 2 -8.92 23.02 -3.64
N GLU A 3 -7.71 22.79 -3.19
CA GLU A 3 -7.06 21.49 -3.28
C GLU A 3 -6.72 21.09 -1.84
N HIS A 4 -6.36 19.83 -1.58
CA HIS A 4 -6.01 19.27 -0.26
C HIS A 4 -7.12 18.60 0.60
N LEU A 5 -8.28 18.24 0.04
CA LEU A 5 -9.21 17.27 0.66
C LEU A 5 -9.31 15.97 -0.16
N ARG A 6 -8.19 15.33 -0.50
CA ARG A 6 -8.18 14.00 -1.15
C ARG A 6 -7.49 12.91 -0.33
N THR A 7 -7.21 13.15 0.94
CA THR A 7 -6.44 12.22 1.79
C THR A 7 -7.21 11.93 3.07
N ALA A 8 -8.29 11.13 3.02
CA ALA A 8 -8.89 10.48 4.20
C ALA A 8 -10.11 9.57 3.88
N LEU A 9 -10.43 9.27 2.62
CA LEU A 9 -11.41 8.22 2.32
C LEU A 9 -10.63 6.96 2.02
N GLY A 10 -10.58 6.03 3.00
CA GLY A 10 -9.96 4.73 2.83
C GLY A 10 -10.43 4.11 1.52
N LYS A 11 -9.48 3.88 0.61
CA LYS A 11 -9.77 3.31 -0.70
C LYS A 11 -10.07 1.83 -0.49
N GLN A 12 -11.01 1.29 -1.25
CA GLN A 12 -11.38 -0.12 -1.16
C GLN A 12 -10.73 -0.89 -2.32
N ILE A 13 -10.19 -2.07 -2.01
CA ILE A 13 -9.70 -3.05 -2.97
C ILE A 13 -10.67 -4.22 -2.96
N SER A 14 -11.20 -4.57 -4.12
CA SER A 14 -11.97 -5.80 -4.30
C SER A 14 -11.11 -6.78 -5.10
N LEU A 15 -10.82 -7.94 -4.52
CA LEU A 15 -10.13 -9.02 -5.23
C LEU A 15 -11.14 -9.83 -6.05
N GLU A 16 -10.65 -10.51 -7.09
CA GLU A 16 -11.47 -11.38 -7.98
C GLU A 16 -12.17 -12.54 -7.24
N ASP A 17 -11.71 -12.87 -6.03
CA ASP A 17 -12.29 -13.90 -5.17
C ASP A 17 -13.45 -13.38 -4.30
N GLY A 18 -13.86 -12.12 -4.48
CA GLY A 18 -14.92 -11.48 -3.68
C GLY A 18 -14.46 -10.95 -2.32
N SER A 19 -13.18 -11.12 -1.97
CA SER A 19 -12.61 -10.52 -0.77
C SER A 19 -12.48 -9.00 -0.90
N HIS A 20 -12.93 -8.28 0.12
CA HIS A 20 -12.83 -6.82 0.21
C HIS A 20 -11.80 -6.40 1.24
N TYR A 21 -11.00 -5.39 0.88
CA TYR A 21 -9.99 -4.81 1.75
C TYR A 21 -10.11 -3.30 1.73
N HIS A 22 -9.85 -2.68 2.86
CA HIS A 22 -9.74 -1.24 2.98
C HIS A 22 -8.27 -0.85 3.11
N TYR A 23 -7.87 0.23 2.46
CA TYR A 23 -6.50 0.72 2.61
C TYR A 23 -6.42 2.23 2.76
N VAL A 24 -5.42 2.64 3.53
CA VAL A 24 -4.98 4.03 3.63
C VAL A 24 -3.53 4.11 3.17
N VAL A 25 -3.17 5.25 2.58
CA VAL A 25 -1.81 5.51 2.09
C VAL A 25 -1.19 6.61 2.92
N THR A 26 -0.02 6.33 3.49
CA THR A 26 0.77 7.28 4.28
C THR A 26 2.21 7.28 3.78
N GLN A 27 2.87 8.43 3.80
CA GLN A 27 4.28 8.50 3.41
C GLN A 27 5.19 8.13 4.59
N VAL A 28 6.17 7.27 4.34
CA VAL A 28 7.18 6.87 5.32
C VAL A 28 8.58 7.17 4.79
N GLU A 29 9.42 7.71 5.66
CA GLU A 29 10.81 8.02 5.36
C GLU A 29 11.70 6.90 5.85
N VAL A 30 12.47 6.31 4.93
CA VAL A 30 13.49 5.31 5.26
C VAL A 30 14.76 6.07 5.57
N ASN A 31 15.24 5.91 6.80
CA ASN A 31 16.48 6.52 7.27
C ASN A 31 17.60 5.48 7.32
N ASN A 32 18.81 5.88 6.97
CA ASN A 32 19.99 5.03 7.21
C ASN A 32 20.37 5.05 8.70
N ALA A 33 21.35 4.22 9.09
CA ALA A 33 21.86 4.15 10.46
C ALA A 33 22.45 5.48 10.98
N LEU A 34 22.72 6.44 10.09
CA LEU A 34 23.21 7.79 10.42
C LEU A 34 22.06 8.81 10.55
N GLY A 35 20.81 8.39 10.41
CA GLY A 35 19.63 9.26 10.50
C GLY A 35 19.35 10.11 9.25
N ALA A 36 20.04 9.84 8.13
CA ALA A 36 19.77 10.53 6.87
C ALA A 36 18.66 9.80 6.10
N ILE A 37 17.73 10.57 5.54
CA ILE A 37 16.65 10.06 4.68
C ILE A 37 17.27 9.53 3.39
N VAL A 38 17.15 8.23 3.15
CA VAL A 38 17.65 7.55 1.95
C VAL A 38 16.55 7.20 0.95
N ALA A 39 15.30 7.08 1.40
CA ALA A 39 14.15 6.88 0.53
C ALA A 39 12.87 7.40 1.17
N VAL A 40 11.88 7.73 0.34
CA VAL A 40 10.51 8.03 0.76
C VAL A 40 9.59 7.04 0.05
N LEU A 41 8.83 6.29 0.84
CA LEU A 41 7.92 5.25 0.36
C LEU A 41 6.48 5.63 0.68
N ASP A 42 5.56 5.23 -0.20
CA ASP A 42 4.14 5.21 0.10
C ASP A 42 3.81 3.87 0.80
N GLU A 43 3.47 3.93 2.09
CA GLU A 43 2.98 2.82 2.89
C GLU A 43 1.47 2.67 2.70
N PHE A 44 1.07 1.51 2.20
CA PHE A 44 -0.31 1.05 2.09
C PHE A 44 -0.62 0.20 3.32
N LEU A 45 -1.37 0.77 4.25
CA LEU A 45 -1.91 0.06 5.39
C LEU A 45 -3.27 -0.50 5.00
N ILE A 46 -3.34 -1.82 4.83
CA ILE A 46 -4.49 -2.56 4.32
C ILE A 46 -5.11 -3.36 5.46
N THR A 47 -6.43 -3.36 5.57
CA THR A 47 -7.17 -4.11 6.58
C THR A 47 -8.30 -4.91 5.91
N ASP A 48 -8.43 -6.19 6.24
CA ASP A 48 -9.56 -7.01 5.81
C ASP A 48 -10.71 -7.01 6.83
N GLU A 49 -11.84 -7.60 6.47
CA GLU A 49 -13.04 -7.64 7.33
C GLU A 49 -12.84 -8.43 8.64
N ALA A 50 -11.92 -9.39 8.69
CA ALA A 50 -11.55 -10.10 9.90
C ALA A 50 -10.55 -9.30 10.78
N GLY A 51 -10.12 -8.12 10.33
CA GLY A 51 -9.24 -7.23 11.08
C GLY A 51 -7.75 -7.57 10.96
N ASN A 52 -7.33 -8.43 10.02
CA ASN A 52 -5.91 -8.60 9.75
C ASN A 52 -5.37 -7.35 9.04
N VAL A 53 -4.17 -6.96 9.43
CA VAL A 53 -3.52 -5.75 8.93
C VAL A 53 -2.31 -6.15 8.10
N TYR A 54 -2.27 -5.68 6.86
CA TYR A 54 -1.17 -5.88 5.92
C TYR A 54 -0.52 -4.54 5.62
N LYS A 55 0.81 -4.52 5.55
CA LYS A 55 1.59 -3.35 5.16
C LYS A 55 2.32 -3.65 3.86
N LEU A 56 2.14 -2.78 2.88
CA LEU A 56 2.89 -2.83 1.63
C LEU A 56 3.54 -1.47 1.39
N HIS A 57 4.75 -1.46 0.85
CA HIS A 57 5.45 -0.22 0.55
C HIS A 57 5.71 -0.11 -0.94
N LYS A 58 5.46 1.07 -1.52
CA LYS A 58 5.76 1.36 -2.92
C LYS A 58 6.66 2.59 -3.00
N THR A 59 7.67 2.54 -3.87
CA THR A 59 8.49 3.71 -4.17
C THR A 59 7.72 4.67 -5.06
N LYS A 60 8.13 5.96 -5.07
CA LYS A 60 7.58 6.96 -5.99
C LYS A 60 7.73 6.60 -7.47
N GLU A 61 8.71 5.77 -7.80
CA GLU A 61 8.95 5.25 -9.15
C GLU A 61 8.00 4.11 -9.52
N GLY A 62 7.16 3.66 -8.59
CA GLY A 62 6.19 2.60 -8.80
C GLY A 62 6.71 1.19 -8.49
N ASN A 63 7.90 1.05 -7.90
CA ASN A 63 8.45 -0.25 -7.54
C ASN A 63 7.94 -0.68 -6.16
N TRP A 64 7.54 -1.96 -6.02
CA TRP A 64 7.18 -2.51 -4.71
C TRP A 64 8.43 -2.77 -3.88
N TYR A 65 8.39 -2.34 -2.62
CA TYR A 65 9.48 -2.51 -1.67
C TYR A 65 9.04 -3.45 -0.55
N ASP A 66 9.62 -4.65 -0.54
CA ASP A 66 9.32 -5.71 0.41
C ASP A 66 10.19 -5.56 1.66
N PHE A 67 9.97 -4.51 2.45
CA PHE A 67 10.81 -4.26 3.63
C PHE A 67 10.53 -5.23 4.78
N GLU A 68 9.28 -5.67 4.96
CA GLU A 68 8.84 -6.49 6.12
C GLU A 68 7.73 -7.51 5.78
N ALA A 69 7.68 -8.00 4.54
CA ALA A 69 6.69 -9.01 4.14
C ALA A 69 6.72 -10.26 5.04
N GLU A 70 7.89 -10.59 5.61
CA GLU A 70 8.10 -11.73 6.51
C GLU A 70 7.54 -11.53 7.94
N LYS A 71 7.26 -10.29 8.37
CA LYS A 71 6.74 -10.01 9.73
C LYS A 71 5.25 -9.70 9.79
N SER A 72 4.63 -9.38 8.65
CA SER A 72 3.23 -8.94 8.61
C SER A 72 2.20 -10.08 8.68
N GLY A 73 2.62 -11.32 8.94
CA GLY A 73 1.73 -12.47 9.16
C GLY A 73 0.85 -12.88 7.97
N GLY A 74 0.93 -12.16 6.84
CA GLY A 74 0.14 -12.40 5.65
C GLY A 74 0.71 -13.51 4.79
N GLN A 75 -0.16 -14.36 4.25
CA GLN A 75 0.24 -15.35 3.26
C GLN A 75 0.83 -14.64 2.02
N PRO A 76 2.01 -15.04 1.52
CA PRO A 76 2.68 -14.37 0.39
C PRO A 76 1.80 -14.21 -0.86
N SER A 77 0.91 -15.18 -1.08
CA SER A 77 -0.09 -15.18 -2.15
C SER A 77 -1.07 -14.01 -2.03
N VAL A 78 -1.54 -13.69 -0.82
CA VAL A 78 -2.46 -12.57 -0.57
C VAL A 78 -1.77 -11.23 -0.82
N LEU A 79 -0.53 -11.08 -0.32
CA LEU A 79 0.26 -9.86 -0.54
C LEU A 79 0.49 -9.58 -2.03
N GLN A 80 0.79 -10.62 -2.82
CA GLN A 80 0.96 -10.48 -4.26
C GLN A 80 -0.33 -10.05 -4.97
N ARG A 81 -1.48 -10.62 -4.57
CA ARG A 81 -2.80 -10.25 -5.12
C ARG A 81 -3.15 -8.80 -4.80
N LEU A 82 -2.89 -8.35 -3.57
CA LEU A 82 -3.11 -6.96 -3.16
C LEU A 82 -2.24 -5.98 -3.95
N LYS A 83 -0.94 -6.27 -4.12
CA LYS A 83 -0.03 -5.46 -4.96
C LYS A 83 -0.55 -5.30 -6.39
N ARG A 84 -0.99 -6.41 -7.01
CA ARG A 84 -1.51 -6.41 -8.38
C ARG A 84 -2.81 -5.62 -8.49
N ALA A 85 -3.72 -5.78 -7.53
CA ALA A 85 -4.98 -5.04 -7.50
C ALA A 85 -4.74 -3.53 -7.36
N ILE A 86 -3.82 -3.13 -6.49
CA ILE A 86 -3.41 -1.73 -6.34
C ILE A 86 -2.82 -1.21 -7.65
N ASP A 87 -1.91 -1.94 -8.29
CA ASP A 87 -1.30 -1.52 -9.56
C ASP A 87 -2.32 -1.33 -10.68
N ASN A 88 -3.26 -2.27 -10.82
CA ASN A 88 -4.37 -2.18 -11.78
C ASN A 88 -5.28 -0.98 -11.50
N GLN A 89 -5.49 -0.63 -10.23
CA GLN A 89 -6.31 0.53 -9.86
C GLN A 89 -5.63 1.85 -10.18
N PHE A 90 -4.28 1.91 -10.13
CA PHE A 90 -3.51 3.07 -10.56
C PHE A 90 -3.38 3.18 -12.09
N LYS A 91 -3.37 2.06 -12.83
CA LYS A 91 -3.34 2.08 -14.30
C LYS A 91 -4.61 2.64 -14.94
N GLN A 92 -5.78 2.33 -14.38
CA GLN A 92 -7.09 2.76 -14.90
C GLN A 92 -7.35 4.29 -14.85
N ILE A 93 -6.42 5.10 -14.34
CA ILE A 93 -6.54 6.57 -14.27
C ILE A 93 -5.73 7.26 -15.41
N THR A 94 -4.99 6.49 -16.22
CA THR A 94 -4.05 7.03 -17.24
C THR A 94 -4.47 6.72 -18.69
N GLU A 95 -5.67 6.17 -18.92
CA GLU A 95 -6.21 5.89 -20.27
C GLU A 95 -7.41 6.78 -20.60
#